data_AF-A0A7T6XF49-F1
#
_entry.id   AF-A0A7T6XF49-F1
#
_cell.length_a   1.000
_cell.length_b   1.000
_cell.length_c   1.000
_cell.angle_alpha   90.00
_cell.angle_beta   90.00
_cell.angle_gamma   90.00
#
_symmetry.space_group_name_H-M   'P 1'
#
loop_
_entity.id
_entity.type
_entity.pdbx_description
1 polymer ?
#
loop_
_entity_poly.entity_id
_entity_poly.type
_entity_poly.pdbx_seq_one_letter_code
_entity_poly.pdbx_strand_id
1 'polypeptide(L)'
;MGQPEIPQNNAAGRACSTAAGSFYTTSTTTNAPLTDESPLFVGSDPRQQDEDRKAENNEIPDGGLVAWTQVLTGHLVVFNVWGYITSYGFFQEYYVQTLDVSPANASWIGAVQMFLVHFLAIFSGRAMDAGYLRQCIALGCLFQVAGALATSFGTKLWHFWLAQGIVSGIGHGLVFSPMISLYATYFSSKRVMAVSLASCGAATGGMVFPVVAYRCFTQIGFAWTVRIMAAIILFNSVMIVKFTRSRIIPRSPPPWVDLSAFHERPYLLFSIGSFLIFEGIYFAYIYLRQFAQAHTDFTASDSLLLLILMNGVGVPSRIASAFVADRWLGAVRTCIFVSIPCGVAILGWIGVHTHVGMFIWATVYGLLVNCAQSQLPAANAYFGSKDPEKSGTRQDS
;
A
#
# COMPACT_ATOMS: atom_id res chain seq x y z
N MET A 1 39.98 23.32 60.32
CA MET A 1 39.21 22.16 60.82
C MET A 1 38.50 21.55 59.62
N GLY A 2 38.81 20.41 59.05
CA GLY A 2 39.77 19.34 59.31
C GLY A 2 39.30 18.19 58.42
N GLN A 3 39.99 17.92 57.30
CA GLN A 3 40.05 16.57 56.72
C GLN A 3 40.99 15.73 57.59
N PRO A 4 40.92 14.39 57.56
CA PRO A 4 41.76 13.58 56.63
C PRO A 4 41.05 12.26 56.22
N GLU A 5 41.51 11.33 55.36
CA GLU A 5 42.79 11.03 54.71
C GLU A 5 42.57 9.97 53.61
N ILE A 6 43.46 9.92 52.60
CA ILE A 6 43.69 8.81 51.66
C ILE A 6 45.13 8.28 51.94
N PRO A 7 45.45 7.02 51.62
CA PRO A 7 46.63 6.74 50.78
C PRO A 7 46.34 5.65 49.72
N GLN A 8 46.54 5.85 48.41
CA GLN A 8 47.79 5.84 47.59
C GLN A 8 48.57 4.51 47.55
N ASN A 9 48.65 3.90 46.34
CA ASN A 9 49.85 3.41 45.61
C ASN A 9 49.43 2.47 44.45
N ASN A 10 50.09 2.35 43.29
CA ASN A 10 51.29 2.96 42.74
C ASN A 10 51.30 2.74 41.20
N ALA A 11 52.04 3.57 40.47
CA ALA A 11 52.28 3.49 39.03
C ALA A 11 53.77 3.21 38.73
N ALA A 12 54.09 3.11 37.42
CA ALA A 12 55.40 3.05 36.74
C ALA A 12 55.93 1.63 36.41
N GLY A 13 56.58 1.35 35.27
CA GLY A 13 56.99 2.17 34.13
C GLY A 13 58.16 1.51 33.34
N ARG A 14 58.24 1.81 32.03
CA ARG A 14 59.44 1.87 31.14
C ARG A 14 60.25 0.60 30.76
N ALA A 15 60.16 0.27 29.47
CA ALA A 15 61.18 0.30 28.38
C ALA A 15 62.63 -0.23 28.55
N CYS A 16 63.06 -0.93 27.49
CA CYS A 16 64.35 -0.84 26.75
C CYS A 16 65.36 -2.01 26.83
N SER A 17 65.76 -2.55 25.66
CA SER A 17 67.16 -2.81 25.21
C SER A 17 67.39 -4.14 24.46
N THR A 18 67.56 -3.99 23.14
CA THR A 18 68.62 -4.51 22.24
C THR A 18 69.57 -5.69 22.59
N ALA A 19 69.63 -6.61 21.62
CA ALA A 19 70.81 -7.14 20.88
C ALA A 19 71.68 -8.33 21.38
N ALA A 20 71.69 -9.36 20.51
CA ALA A 20 72.80 -10.19 19.99
C ALA A 20 73.63 -11.11 20.92
N GLY A 21 73.77 -12.39 20.49
CA GLY A 21 74.82 -13.32 20.93
C GLY A 21 74.54 -14.79 20.58
N SER A 22 75.27 -15.33 19.62
CA SER A 22 75.23 -16.73 19.16
C SER A 22 76.20 -17.60 19.96
N PHE A 23 75.84 -18.83 20.35
CA PHE A 23 76.78 -19.94 20.60
C PHE A 23 76.09 -21.33 20.50
N TYR A 24 76.77 -22.25 19.82
CA TYR A 24 76.39 -23.66 19.57
C TYR A 24 76.50 -24.55 20.82
N THR A 25 75.61 -25.53 20.99
CA THR A 25 75.97 -26.92 21.37
C THR A 25 74.80 -27.90 21.21
N THR A 26 75.17 -29.17 21.13
CA THR A 26 74.56 -30.28 20.39
C THR A 26 73.52 -31.09 21.18
N SER A 27 72.56 -31.67 20.44
CA SER A 27 71.84 -32.94 20.70
C SER A 27 71.15 -33.19 22.05
N THR A 28 69.84 -33.41 22.05
CA THR A 28 69.22 -34.73 22.34
C THR A 28 67.77 -34.73 21.84
N THR A 29 67.44 -35.71 21.01
CA THR A 29 66.10 -36.02 20.48
C THR A 29 65.09 -36.31 21.58
N THR A 30 63.99 -35.58 21.62
CA THR A 30 62.74 -36.05 22.25
C THR A 30 61.56 -35.61 21.39
N ASN A 31 60.82 -36.60 20.86
CA ASN A 31 59.60 -36.39 20.09
C ASN A 31 58.52 -35.77 20.97
N ALA A 32 58.08 -34.55 20.65
CA ALA A 32 56.85 -33.95 21.16
C ALA A 32 56.05 -33.38 19.97
N PRO A 33 54.72 -33.56 19.90
CA PRO A 33 53.93 -33.00 18.81
C PRO A 33 53.89 -31.48 18.91
N LEU A 34 54.06 -30.80 17.77
CA LEU A 34 53.87 -29.37 17.62
C LEU A 34 52.39 -29.03 17.85
N THR A 35 52.04 -28.51 19.02
CA THR A 35 50.85 -27.68 19.20
C THR A 35 51.32 -26.23 19.34
N ASP A 36 51.50 -25.57 18.20
CA ASP A 36 51.64 -24.12 18.14
C ASP A 36 50.53 -23.60 17.23
N GLU A 37 49.36 -23.34 17.81
CA GLU A 37 48.41 -22.39 17.23
C GLU A 37 48.10 -21.33 18.28
N SER A 38 48.72 -20.17 18.09
CA SER A 38 48.36 -18.92 18.76
C SER A 38 46.90 -18.55 18.41
N PRO A 39 46.06 -18.12 19.37
CA PRO A 39 44.62 -17.88 19.13
C PRO A 39 44.31 -16.54 18.43
N LEU A 40 45.26 -15.96 17.71
CA LEU A 40 45.06 -14.72 16.96
C LEU A 40 45.06 -15.08 15.48
N PHE A 41 43.93 -14.83 14.81
CA PHE A 41 43.61 -15.17 13.41
C PHE A 41 42.97 -16.55 13.18
N VAL A 42 41.90 -16.87 13.92
CA VAL A 42 40.82 -17.66 13.32
C VAL A 42 40.17 -16.78 12.25
N GLY A 43 40.56 -16.95 10.99
CA GLY A 43 39.82 -16.38 9.88
C GLY A 43 38.38 -16.91 9.97
N SER A 44 37.41 -16.00 10.09
CA SER A 44 36.00 -16.37 10.13
C SER A 44 35.66 -17.26 8.94
N ASP A 45 35.02 -18.41 9.20
CA ASP A 45 34.62 -19.37 8.17
C ASP A 45 33.89 -18.63 7.02
N PRO A 46 34.32 -18.79 5.75
CA PRO A 46 33.64 -18.19 4.60
C PRO A 46 32.14 -18.47 4.56
N ARG A 47 31.69 -19.62 5.07
CA ARG A 47 30.27 -19.96 5.19
C ARG A 47 29.55 -19.10 6.21
N GLN A 48 30.22 -18.79 7.31
CA GLN A 48 29.68 -17.95 8.38
C GLN A 48 29.67 -16.48 7.95
N GLN A 49 30.70 -16.01 7.22
CA GLN A 49 30.65 -14.70 6.56
C GLN A 49 29.54 -14.61 5.51
N ASP A 50 29.29 -15.66 4.73
CA ASP A 50 28.19 -15.69 3.76
C ASP A 50 26.80 -15.75 4.44
N GLU A 51 26.67 -16.42 5.58
CA GLU A 51 25.45 -16.42 6.39
C GLU A 51 25.22 -15.09 7.10
N ASP A 52 26.25 -14.50 7.69
CA ASP A 52 26.20 -13.18 8.31
C ASP A 52 25.87 -12.10 7.27
N ARG A 53 26.47 -12.17 6.07
CA ARG A 53 26.19 -11.24 4.95
C ARG A 53 24.80 -11.47 4.33
N LYS A 54 24.25 -12.69 4.39
CA LYS A 54 22.84 -12.98 4.04
C LYS A 54 21.89 -12.48 5.13
N ALA A 55 22.27 -12.58 6.41
CA ALA A 55 21.51 -12.06 7.54
C ALA A 55 21.46 -10.52 7.52
N GLU A 56 22.59 -9.86 7.25
CA GLU A 56 22.72 -8.40 7.10
C GLU A 56 21.91 -7.88 5.90
N ASN A 57 21.87 -8.61 4.77
CA ASN A 57 21.00 -8.29 3.63
C ASN A 57 19.50 -8.54 3.88
N ASN A 58 19.15 -9.30 4.93
CA ASN A 58 17.77 -9.61 5.29
C ASN A 58 17.16 -8.64 6.31
N GLU A 59 17.95 -7.73 6.91
CA GLU A 59 17.41 -6.71 7.81
C GLU A 59 16.44 -5.75 7.08
N ILE A 60 15.28 -5.49 7.65
CA ILE A 60 14.26 -4.64 7.01
C ILE A 60 14.74 -3.18 7.00
N PRO A 61 14.85 -2.52 5.83
CA PRO A 61 15.46 -1.19 5.71
C PRO A 61 14.78 -0.09 6.54
N ASP A 62 13.45 -0.19 6.72
CA ASP A 62 12.64 0.76 7.50
C ASP A 62 12.85 2.25 7.13
N GLY A 63 13.27 2.49 5.88
CA GLY A 63 13.61 3.79 5.35
C GLY A 63 14.61 3.75 4.19
N GLY A 64 15.20 4.92 3.91
CA GLY A 64 16.11 5.11 2.79
C GLY A 64 15.39 5.39 1.46
N LEU A 65 16.12 5.98 0.51
CA LEU A 65 15.56 6.44 -0.76
C LEU A 65 14.93 5.29 -1.56
N VAL A 66 15.53 4.10 -1.53
CA VAL A 66 15.02 2.92 -2.25
C VAL A 66 13.66 2.47 -1.70
N ALA A 67 13.50 2.39 -0.37
CA ALA A 67 12.25 1.98 0.26
C ALA A 67 11.15 3.02 0.03
N TRP A 68 11.45 4.31 0.21
CA TRP A 68 10.49 5.39 -0.03
C TRP A 68 10.11 5.52 -1.51
N THR A 69 11.00 5.17 -2.44
CA THR A 69 10.64 5.08 -3.86
C THR A 69 9.56 4.02 -4.11
N GLN A 70 9.53 2.92 -3.34
CA GLN A 70 8.47 1.90 -3.47
C GLN A 70 7.11 2.41 -2.97
N VAL A 71 7.13 3.28 -1.95
CA VAL A 71 5.92 3.98 -1.48
C VAL A 71 5.40 4.91 -2.58
N LEU A 72 6.30 5.64 -3.26
CA LEU A 72 5.92 6.49 -4.39
C LEU A 72 5.37 5.68 -5.57
N THR A 73 6.00 4.56 -5.95
CA THR A 73 5.48 3.74 -7.07
C THR A 73 4.12 3.16 -6.74
N GLY A 74 3.90 2.70 -5.51
CA GLY A 74 2.57 2.20 -5.17
C GLY A 74 1.55 3.30 -4.93
N HIS A 75 1.96 4.52 -4.56
CA HIS A 75 1.08 5.70 -4.67
C HIS A 75 0.56 5.87 -6.10
N LEU A 76 1.43 5.77 -7.11
CA LEU A 76 1.01 5.84 -8.51
C LEU A 76 0.12 4.66 -8.93
N VAL A 77 0.36 3.45 -8.39
CA VAL A 77 -0.52 2.30 -8.61
C VAL A 77 -1.92 2.56 -8.06
N VAL A 78 -2.01 2.98 -6.78
CA VAL A 78 -3.27 3.29 -6.10
C VAL A 78 -3.97 4.47 -6.79
N PHE A 79 -3.20 5.47 -7.25
CA PHE A 79 -3.70 6.58 -8.07
C PHE A 79 -4.41 6.09 -9.33
N ASN A 80 -3.76 5.22 -10.10
CA ASN A 80 -4.36 4.67 -11.32
C ASN A 80 -5.61 3.84 -11.02
N VAL A 81 -5.50 2.89 -10.07
CA VAL A 81 -6.58 1.96 -9.74
C VAL A 81 -7.79 2.71 -9.19
N TRP A 82 -7.62 3.34 -8.03
CA TRP A 82 -8.74 3.91 -7.28
C TRP A 82 -9.17 5.26 -7.85
N GLY A 83 -8.26 6.04 -8.42
CA GLY A 83 -8.62 7.29 -9.08
C GLY A 83 -9.49 7.07 -10.32
N TYR A 84 -9.17 6.05 -11.13
CA TYR A 84 -9.97 5.71 -12.29
C TYR A 84 -11.33 5.12 -11.89
N ILE A 85 -11.35 4.20 -10.91
CA ILE A 85 -12.58 3.59 -10.37
C ILE A 85 -13.51 4.64 -9.75
N THR A 86 -13.00 5.57 -8.93
CA THR A 86 -13.83 6.62 -8.30
C THR A 86 -14.42 7.60 -9.32
N SER A 87 -13.87 7.64 -10.54
CA SER A 87 -14.45 8.38 -11.66
C SER A 87 -15.61 7.66 -12.35
N TYR A 88 -16.00 6.47 -11.89
CA TYR A 88 -17.04 5.65 -12.53
C TYR A 88 -18.37 6.38 -12.72
N GLY A 89 -18.73 7.29 -11.82
CA GLY A 89 -19.95 8.11 -11.94
C GLY A 89 -20.04 8.84 -13.28
N PHE A 90 -18.92 9.35 -13.81
CA PHE A 90 -18.85 9.96 -15.13
C PHE A 90 -19.16 8.96 -16.26
N PHE A 91 -18.56 7.77 -16.19
CA PHE A 91 -18.77 6.73 -17.20
C PHE A 91 -20.21 6.24 -17.20
N GLN A 92 -20.77 5.98 -16.01
CA GLN A 92 -22.16 5.58 -15.86
C GLN A 92 -23.13 6.63 -16.42
N GLU A 93 -22.90 7.91 -16.09
CA GLU A 93 -23.68 9.02 -16.63
C GLU A 93 -23.64 9.04 -18.16
N TYR A 94 -22.45 8.93 -18.76
CA TYR A 94 -22.29 8.85 -20.21
C TYR A 94 -23.02 7.65 -20.83
N TYR A 95 -22.91 6.46 -20.22
CA TYR A 95 -23.58 5.26 -20.72
C TYR A 95 -25.10 5.39 -20.69
N VAL A 96 -25.66 5.85 -19.58
CA VAL A 96 -27.10 6.04 -19.44
C VAL A 96 -27.61 7.08 -20.44
N GLN A 97 -26.95 8.23 -20.56
CA GLN A 97 -27.41 9.32 -21.42
C GLN A 97 -27.19 9.06 -22.91
N THR A 98 -26.06 8.45 -23.29
CA THR A 98 -25.66 8.33 -24.71
C THR A 98 -26.06 6.99 -25.33
N LEU A 99 -26.07 5.91 -24.55
CA LEU A 99 -26.45 4.58 -25.03
C LEU A 99 -27.90 4.19 -24.70
N ASP A 100 -28.62 5.06 -24.00
CA ASP A 100 -30.01 4.85 -23.56
C ASP A 100 -30.19 3.50 -22.82
N VAL A 101 -29.24 3.19 -21.93
CA VAL A 101 -29.28 1.97 -21.11
C VAL A 101 -29.72 2.28 -19.69
N SER A 102 -30.33 1.29 -19.03
CA SER A 102 -30.71 1.43 -17.63
C SER A 102 -29.47 1.65 -16.73
N PRO A 103 -29.58 2.45 -15.65
CA PRO A 103 -28.51 2.62 -14.69
C PRO A 103 -28.00 1.29 -14.10
N ALA A 104 -28.91 0.32 -13.90
CA ALA A 104 -28.56 -1.02 -13.44
C ALA A 104 -27.64 -1.74 -14.44
N ASN A 105 -27.96 -1.72 -15.74
CA ASN A 105 -27.14 -2.34 -16.77
C ASN A 105 -25.77 -1.67 -16.89
N ALA A 106 -25.71 -0.34 -16.77
CA ALA A 106 -24.45 0.38 -16.73
C ALA A 106 -23.63 -0.04 -15.50
N SER A 107 -24.22 -0.07 -14.30
CA SER A 107 -23.50 -0.33 -13.04
C SER A 107 -22.70 -1.65 -13.00
N TRP A 108 -23.11 -2.66 -13.77
CA TRP A 108 -22.40 -3.94 -13.89
C TRP A 108 -20.94 -3.81 -14.35
N ILE A 109 -20.61 -2.80 -15.18
CA ILE A 109 -19.24 -2.60 -15.65
C ILE A 109 -18.32 -2.22 -14.47
N GLY A 110 -18.74 -1.24 -13.67
CA GLY A 110 -18.02 -0.83 -12.45
C GLY A 110 -17.98 -1.94 -11.40
N ALA A 111 -19.06 -2.70 -11.23
CA ALA A 111 -19.12 -3.83 -10.30
C ALA A 111 -18.14 -4.95 -10.67
N VAL A 112 -18.10 -5.36 -11.94
CA VAL A 112 -17.13 -6.35 -12.43
C VAL A 112 -15.70 -5.85 -12.28
N GLN A 113 -15.45 -4.57 -12.57
CA GLN A 113 -14.12 -3.97 -12.39
C GLN A 113 -13.67 -4.07 -10.93
N MET A 114 -14.53 -3.68 -9.99
CA MET A 114 -14.27 -3.79 -8.54
C MET A 114 -14.09 -5.22 -8.07
N PHE A 115 -14.92 -6.15 -8.55
CA PHE A 115 -14.79 -7.56 -8.26
C PHE A 115 -13.43 -8.10 -8.70
N LEU A 116 -13.00 -7.80 -9.93
CA LEU A 116 -11.73 -8.28 -10.48
C LEU A 116 -10.51 -7.72 -9.74
N VAL A 117 -10.57 -6.47 -9.25
CA VAL A 117 -9.50 -5.89 -8.41
C VAL A 117 -9.22 -6.78 -7.21
N HIS A 118 -10.26 -7.17 -6.48
CA HIS A 118 -10.13 -7.94 -5.24
C HIS A 118 -9.97 -9.44 -5.50
N PHE A 119 -10.68 -9.99 -6.48
CA PHE A 119 -10.57 -11.41 -6.82
C PHE A 119 -9.16 -11.75 -7.32
N LEU A 120 -8.58 -10.91 -8.17
CA LEU A 120 -7.23 -11.14 -8.70
C LEU A 120 -6.13 -10.75 -7.72
N ALA A 121 -6.43 -9.96 -6.68
CA ALA A 121 -5.49 -9.64 -5.60
C ALA A 121 -4.94 -10.92 -4.94
N ILE A 122 -5.77 -11.94 -4.76
CA ILE A 122 -5.37 -13.24 -4.18
C ILE A 122 -4.28 -13.89 -5.04
N PHE A 123 -4.50 -13.95 -6.35
CA PHE A 123 -3.59 -14.62 -7.28
C PHE A 123 -2.31 -13.81 -7.50
N SER A 124 -2.43 -12.49 -7.62
CA SER A 124 -1.27 -11.61 -7.83
C SER A 124 -0.40 -11.50 -6.58
N GLY A 125 -0.98 -11.49 -5.37
CA GLY A 125 -0.25 -11.59 -4.10
C GLY A 125 0.60 -12.86 -4.02
N ARG A 126 -0.02 -14.02 -4.30
CA ARG A 126 0.70 -15.32 -4.36
C ARG A 126 1.81 -15.32 -5.42
N ALA A 127 1.54 -14.75 -6.59
CA ALA A 127 2.53 -14.64 -7.65
C ALA A 127 3.72 -13.76 -7.20
N MET A 128 3.48 -12.70 -6.42
CA MET A 128 4.54 -11.91 -5.79
C MET A 128 5.37 -12.76 -4.83
N ASP A 129 4.72 -13.52 -3.93
CA ASP A 129 5.38 -14.39 -2.97
C ASP A 129 6.27 -15.44 -3.67
N ALA A 130 5.83 -15.95 -4.82
CA ALA A 130 6.59 -16.86 -5.68
C ALA A 130 7.69 -16.17 -6.52
N GLY A 131 7.83 -14.86 -6.39
CA GLY A 131 8.89 -14.07 -7.00
C GLY A 131 8.57 -13.40 -8.34
N TYR A 132 7.31 -13.45 -8.78
CA TYR A 132 6.85 -12.90 -10.06
C TYR A 132 6.36 -11.44 -9.98
N LEU A 133 6.86 -10.65 -9.02
CA LEU A 133 6.44 -9.25 -8.83
C LEU A 133 6.54 -8.43 -10.12
N ARG A 134 7.70 -8.48 -10.81
CA ARG A 134 7.95 -7.64 -11.99
C ARG A 134 7.01 -8.00 -13.14
N GLN A 135 6.72 -9.28 -13.32
CA GLN A 135 5.81 -9.78 -14.35
C GLN A 135 4.38 -9.32 -14.05
N CYS A 136 3.93 -9.43 -12.80
CA CYS A 136 2.60 -8.97 -12.38
C CYS A 136 2.44 -7.47 -12.60
N ILE A 137 3.44 -6.67 -12.21
CA ILE A 137 3.42 -5.22 -12.39
C ILE A 137 3.43 -4.84 -13.87
N ALA A 138 4.31 -5.44 -14.68
CA ALA A 138 4.40 -5.13 -16.10
C ALA A 138 3.11 -5.50 -16.87
N LEU A 139 2.57 -6.70 -16.63
CA LEU A 139 1.32 -7.14 -17.24
C LEU A 139 0.14 -6.30 -16.75
N GLY A 140 0.04 -6.07 -15.44
CA GLY A 140 -1.04 -5.27 -14.87
C GLY A 140 -1.07 -3.86 -15.42
N CYS A 141 0.08 -3.17 -15.49
CA CYS A 141 0.21 -1.87 -16.13
C CYS A 141 -0.20 -1.89 -17.61
N LEU A 142 0.22 -2.92 -18.36
CA LEU A 142 -0.18 -3.09 -19.77
C LEU A 142 -1.70 -3.20 -19.90
N PHE A 143 -2.34 -4.06 -19.10
CA PHE A 143 -3.78 -4.26 -19.11
C PHE A 143 -4.55 -2.99 -18.69
N GLN A 144 -4.05 -2.21 -17.73
CA GLN A 144 -4.66 -0.92 -17.35
C GLN A 144 -4.69 0.05 -18.52
N VAL A 145 -3.54 0.27 -19.16
CA VAL A 145 -3.42 1.18 -20.31
C VAL A 145 -4.24 0.69 -21.49
N ALA A 146 -4.14 -0.60 -21.81
CA ALA A 146 -4.87 -1.20 -22.93
C ALA A 146 -6.39 -1.12 -22.72
N GLY A 147 -6.89 -1.43 -21.52
CA GLY A 147 -8.31 -1.34 -21.20
C GLY A 147 -8.83 0.09 -21.23
N ALA A 148 -8.07 1.06 -20.70
CA ALA A 148 -8.43 2.47 -20.75
C ALA A 148 -8.45 3.00 -22.20
N LEU A 149 -7.42 2.69 -23.00
CA LEU A 149 -7.40 3.07 -24.41
C LEU A 149 -8.52 2.40 -25.21
N ALA A 150 -8.75 1.10 -25.04
CA ALA A 150 -9.81 0.37 -25.71
C ALA A 150 -11.20 0.94 -25.36
N THR A 151 -11.41 1.35 -24.10
CA THR A 151 -12.63 2.05 -23.66
C THR A 151 -12.89 3.30 -24.48
N SER A 152 -11.84 4.04 -24.90
CA SER A 152 -12.00 5.25 -25.71
C SER A 152 -12.59 5.02 -27.11
N PHE A 153 -12.54 3.79 -27.61
CA PHE A 153 -13.09 3.39 -28.91
C PHE A 153 -14.46 2.72 -28.78
N GLY A 154 -14.99 2.57 -27.57
CA GLY A 154 -16.26 1.92 -27.31
C GLY A 154 -17.44 2.72 -27.86
N THR A 155 -18.41 2.01 -28.43
CA THR A 155 -19.66 2.58 -28.97
C THR A 155 -20.89 1.81 -28.51
N LYS A 156 -20.70 0.60 -27.99
CA LYS A 156 -21.75 -0.29 -27.47
C LYS A 156 -21.42 -0.69 -26.04
N LEU A 157 -22.44 -0.95 -25.23
CA LEU A 157 -22.27 -1.30 -23.81
C LEU A 157 -21.27 -2.45 -23.60
N TRP A 158 -21.31 -3.48 -24.45
CA TRP A 158 -20.42 -4.63 -24.33
C TRP A 158 -18.94 -4.29 -24.63
N HIS A 159 -18.65 -3.27 -25.46
CA HIS A 159 -17.26 -2.79 -25.64
C HIS A 159 -16.71 -2.28 -24.31
N PHE A 160 -17.51 -1.50 -23.57
CA PHE A 160 -17.13 -0.95 -22.27
C PHE A 160 -17.04 -2.04 -21.20
N TRP A 161 -17.97 -3.00 -21.22
CA TRP A 161 -17.92 -4.14 -20.32
C TRP A 161 -16.63 -4.96 -20.47
N LEU A 162 -16.21 -5.22 -21.72
CA LEU A 162 -14.96 -5.92 -21.99
C LEU A 162 -13.73 -5.06 -21.67
N ALA A 163 -13.65 -3.83 -22.19
CA ALA A 163 -12.45 -2.99 -22.08
C ALA A 163 -12.27 -2.40 -20.67
N GLN A 164 -13.30 -1.76 -20.13
CA GLN A 164 -13.25 -1.08 -18.84
C GLN A 164 -13.50 -2.06 -17.68
N GLY A 165 -14.50 -2.92 -17.81
CA GLY A 165 -14.85 -3.90 -16.78
C GLY A 165 -13.77 -4.95 -16.63
N ILE A 166 -13.57 -5.74 -17.68
CA ILE A 166 -12.67 -6.91 -17.63
C ILE A 166 -11.21 -6.53 -17.80
N VAL A 167 -10.82 -5.92 -18.92
CA VAL A 167 -9.40 -5.71 -19.27
C VAL A 167 -8.74 -4.76 -18.25
N SER A 168 -9.34 -3.60 -17.96
CA SER A 168 -8.82 -2.72 -16.90
C SER A 168 -8.95 -3.34 -15.51
N GLY A 169 -10.03 -4.08 -15.20
CA GLY A 169 -10.19 -4.78 -13.92
C GLY A 169 -9.07 -5.80 -13.64
N ILE A 170 -8.71 -6.60 -14.65
CA ILE A 170 -7.56 -7.50 -14.61
C ILE A 170 -6.28 -6.72 -14.34
N GLY A 171 -6.06 -5.64 -15.08
CA GLY A 171 -4.89 -4.78 -14.90
C GLY A 171 -4.79 -4.19 -13.49
N HIS A 172 -5.91 -3.76 -12.90
CA HIS A 172 -5.94 -3.23 -11.54
C HIS A 172 -5.62 -4.30 -10.49
N GLY A 173 -6.25 -5.49 -10.58
CA GLY A 173 -6.01 -6.58 -9.62
C GLY A 173 -4.61 -7.17 -9.68
N LEU A 174 -3.98 -7.19 -10.87
CA LEU A 174 -2.60 -7.67 -11.02
C LEU A 174 -1.54 -6.79 -10.37
N VAL A 175 -1.79 -5.48 -10.21
CA VAL A 175 -0.81 -4.56 -9.60
C VAL A 175 -1.11 -4.24 -8.14
N PHE A 176 -2.38 -4.30 -7.71
CA PHE A 176 -2.77 -3.75 -6.41
C PHE A 176 -2.21 -4.56 -5.24
N SER A 177 -2.47 -5.88 -5.19
CA SER A 177 -1.99 -6.74 -4.09
C SER A 177 -0.46 -6.81 -4.00
N PRO A 178 0.29 -7.04 -5.11
CA PRO A 178 1.75 -7.14 -5.04
C PRO A 178 2.40 -5.89 -4.46
N MET A 179 1.84 -4.70 -4.70
CA MET A 179 2.39 -3.49 -4.10
C MET A 179 2.16 -3.41 -2.59
N ILE A 180 1.02 -3.90 -2.08
CA ILE A 180 0.75 -3.95 -0.63
C ILE A 180 1.74 -4.92 0.04
N SER A 181 1.92 -6.10 -0.53
CA SER A 181 2.84 -7.12 -0.03
C SER A 181 4.30 -6.66 -0.09
N LEU A 182 4.68 -5.86 -1.10
CA LEU A 182 6.02 -5.27 -1.21
C LEU A 182 6.37 -4.39 -0.01
N TYR A 183 5.42 -3.67 0.58
CA TYR A 183 5.72 -2.81 1.74
C TYR A 183 6.16 -3.60 2.96
N ALA A 184 5.63 -4.82 3.14
CA ALA A 184 6.01 -5.70 4.23
C ALA A 184 7.49 -6.11 4.17
N THR A 185 8.10 -6.03 2.99
CA THR A 185 9.52 -6.38 2.82
C THR A 185 10.44 -5.17 2.98
N TYR A 186 9.94 -3.93 2.83
CA TYR A 186 10.75 -2.73 3.02
C TYR A 186 10.56 -2.06 4.38
N PHE A 187 9.42 -2.27 5.04
CA PHE A 187 9.04 -1.60 6.28
C PHE A 187 8.48 -2.58 7.32
N SER A 188 8.94 -2.42 8.56
CA SER A 188 8.47 -3.05 9.79
C SER A 188 7.85 -1.97 10.69
N SER A 189 8.66 -1.10 11.29
CA SER A 189 8.22 -0.09 12.26
C SER A 189 7.41 1.06 11.64
N LYS A 190 7.65 1.37 10.37
CA LYS A 190 6.95 2.44 9.63
C LYS A 190 5.97 1.89 8.58
N ARG A 191 5.55 0.63 8.74
CA ARG A 191 4.73 -0.06 7.73
C ARG A 191 3.38 0.61 7.56
N VAL A 192 2.71 1.06 8.63
CA VAL A 192 1.40 1.72 8.49
C VAL A 192 1.54 3.06 7.78
N MET A 193 2.59 3.84 8.10
CA MET A 193 2.92 5.06 7.37
C MET A 193 3.18 4.81 5.87
N ALA A 194 3.99 3.80 5.53
CA ALA A 194 4.28 3.44 4.14
C ALA A 194 3.01 3.07 3.36
N VAL A 195 2.18 2.19 3.92
CA VAL A 195 0.89 1.78 3.34
C VAL A 195 -0.05 2.98 3.18
N SER A 196 -0.11 3.87 4.17
CA SER A 196 -1.01 5.02 4.15
C SER A 196 -0.59 6.09 3.16
N LEU A 197 0.72 6.38 3.05
CA LEU A 197 1.26 7.29 2.04
C LEU A 197 1.05 6.79 0.61
N ALA A 198 1.20 5.48 0.39
CA ALA A 198 0.82 4.85 -0.87
C ALA A 198 -0.69 4.96 -1.11
N SER A 199 -1.50 4.70 -0.09
CA SER A 199 -2.96 4.79 -0.16
C SER A 199 -3.47 6.21 -0.45
N CYS A 200 -2.70 7.26 -0.14
CA CYS A 200 -3.00 8.63 -0.55
C CYS A 200 -3.15 8.77 -2.08
N GLY A 201 -2.61 7.82 -2.86
CA GLY A 201 -2.82 7.73 -4.30
C GLY A 201 -4.31 7.73 -4.68
N ALA A 202 -5.15 7.09 -3.88
CA ALA A 202 -6.59 7.04 -4.12
C ALA A 202 -7.22 8.44 -4.07
N ALA A 203 -6.78 9.28 -3.12
CA ALA A 203 -7.25 10.66 -3.02
C ALA A 203 -6.73 11.52 -4.18
N THR A 204 -5.43 11.48 -4.46
CA THR A 204 -4.84 12.30 -5.53
C THR A 204 -5.41 11.92 -6.89
N GLY A 205 -5.56 10.62 -7.17
CA GLY A 205 -6.22 10.10 -8.37
C GLY A 205 -7.71 10.45 -8.41
N GLY A 206 -8.41 10.30 -7.29
CA GLY A 206 -9.83 10.63 -7.15
C GLY A 206 -10.15 12.13 -7.25
N MET A 207 -9.15 13.01 -7.18
CA MET A 207 -9.27 14.42 -7.56
C MET A 207 -8.98 14.64 -9.05
N VAL A 208 -7.89 14.06 -9.56
CA VAL A 208 -7.43 14.31 -10.93
C VAL A 208 -8.37 13.73 -11.98
N PHE A 209 -8.72 12.44 -11.89
CA PHE A 209 -9.49 11.78 -12.94
C PHE A 209 -10.91 12.33 -13.09
N PRO A 210 -11.69 12.63 -12.03
CA PRO A 210 -12.97 13.27 -12.19
C PRO A 210 -12.85 14.68 -12.78
N VAL A 211 -11.85 15.47 -12.38
CA VAL A 211 -11.65 16.80 -12.97
C VAL A 211 -11.36 16.70 -14.47
N VAL A 212 -10.47 15.81 -14.87
CA VAL A 212 -10.18 15.52 -16.28
C VAL A 212 -11.45 15.08 -17.01
N ALA A 213 -12.20 14.14 -16.43
CA ALA A 213 -13.41 13.60 -17.01
C ALA A 213 -14.43 14.70 -17.34
N TYR A 214 -14.81 15.52 -16.36
CA TYR A 214 -15.85 16.53 -16.55
C TYR A 214 -15.38 17.75 -17.37
N ARG A 215 -14.13 18.20 -17.19
CA ARG A 215 -13.60 19.36 -17.93
C ARG A 215 -13.31 19.03 -19.39
N CYS A 216 -12.71 17.87 -19.68
CA CYS A 216 -12.40 17.49 -21.05
C CYS A 216 -13.66 17.03 -21.79
N PHE A 217 -14.58 16.31 -21.14
CA PHE A 217 -15.76 15.78 -21.82
C PHE A 217 -16.58 16.87 -22.51
N THR A 218 -16.81 17.99 -21.82
CA THR A 218 -17.58 19.12 -22.33
C THR A 218 -16.91 19.86 -23.50
N GLN A 219 -15.59 19.71 -23.68
CA GLN A 219 -14.83 20.45 -24.69
C GLN A 219 -14.43 19.59 -25.89
N ILE A 220 -14.05 18.34 -25.66
CA ILE A 220 -13.44 17.45 -26.67
C ILE A 220 -14.12 16.08 -26.77
N GLY A 221 -15.20 15.86 -26.02
CA GLY A 221 -16.02 14.65 -26.05
C GLY A 221 -15.41 13.45 -25.34
N PHE A 222 -16.17 12.34 -25.31
CA PHE A 222 -15.86 11.14 -24.53
C PHE A 222 -14.54 10.47 -24.95
N ALA A 223 -14.36 10.18 -26.25
CA ALA A 223 -13.22 9.42 -26.73
C ALA A 223 -11.88 10.09 -26.38
N TRP A 224 -11.74 11.39 -26.62
CA TRP A 224 -10.50 12.12 -26.29
C TRP A 224 -10.30 12.28 -24.79
N THR A 225 -11.38 12.47 -24.02
CA THR A 225 -11.32 12.51 -22.55
C THR A 225 -10.73 11.22 -22.00
N VAL A 226 -11.23 10.06 -22.44
CA VAL A 226 -10.71 8.75 -21.99
C VAL A 226 -9.28 8.52 -22.46
N ARG A 227 -8.89 9.00 -23.65
CA ARG A 227 -7.48 8.94 -24.11
C ARG A 227 -6.54 9.75 -23.23
N ILE A 228 -6.96 10.92 -22.75
CA ILE A 228 -6.17 11.71 -21.79
C ILE A 228 -6.02 10.95 -20.48
N MET A 229 -7.10 10.37 -19.96
CA MET A 229 -7.04 9.52 -18.76
C MET A 229 -6.07 8.34 -18.97
N ALA A 230 -6.13 7.68 -20.13
CA ALA A 230 -5.24 6.58 -20.47
C ALA A 230 -3.77 7.03 -20.61
N ALA A 231 -3.51 8.26 -21.09
CA ALA A 231 -2.17 8.83 -21.16
C ALA A 231 -1.59 9.09 -19.76
N ILE A 232 -2.42 9.55 -18.80
CA ILE A 232 -2.01 9.70 -17.39
C ILE A 232 -1.67 8.32 -16.80
N ILE A 233 -2.52 7.31 -17.02
CA ILE A 233 -2.29 5.93 -16.58
C ILE A 233 -0.99 5.39 -17.17
N LEU A 234 -0.73 5.63 -18.46
CA LEU A 234 0.49 5.21 -19.16
C LEU A 234 1.73 5.87 -18.58
N PHE A 235 1.72 7.19 -18.37
CA PHE A 235 2.84 7.90 -17.75
C PHE A 235 3.18 7.31 -16.38
N ASN A 236 2.16 7.15 -15.53
CA ASN A 236 2.33 6.53 -14.21
C ASN A 236 2.84 5.09 -14.33
N SER A 237 2.30 4.30 -15.27
CA SER A 237 2.69 2.91 -15.51
C SER A 237 4.16 2.76 -15.91
N VAL A 238 4.68 3.65 -16.76
CA VAL A 238 6.10 3.69 -17.14
C VAL A 238 6.97 3.95 -15.91
N MET A 239 6.57 4.90 -15.07
CA MET A 239 7.28 5.20 -13.82
C MET A 239 7.24 4.01 -12.87
N ILE A 240 6.08 3.37 -12.69
CA ILE A 240 5.91 2.19 -11.83
C ILE A 240 6.85 1.06 -12.29
N VAL A 241 6.81 0.68 -13.57
CA VAL A 241 7.64 -0.42 -14.11
C VAL A 241 9.13 -0.11 -13.97
N LYS A 242 9.54 1.14 -14.18
CA LYS A 242 10.94 1.56 -14.11
C LYS A 242 11.50 1.57 -12.68
N PHE A 243 10.73 2.04 -11.71
CA PHE A 243 11.21 2.32 -10.36
C PHE A 243 10.86 1.25 -9.33
N THR A 244 9.92 0.34 -9.63
CA THR A 244 9.55 -0.74 -8.72
C THR A 244 10.69 -1.75 -8.61
N ARG A 245 11.15 -1.99 -7.39
CA ARG A 245 12.21 -2.93 -7.07
C ARG A 245 11.67 -4.03 -6.19
N SER A 246 11.92 -5.26 -6.62
CA SER A 246 11.55 -6.43 -5.84
C SER A 246 12.55 -6.63 -4.71
N ARG A 247 12.04 -6.85 -3.50
CA ARG A 247 12.78 -7.38 -2.36
C ARG A 247 12.03 -8.61 -1.88
N ILE A 248 12.20 -9.72 -2.58
CA ILE A 248 11.63 -11.01 -2.19
C ILE A 248 12.61 -11.66 -1.23
N ILE A 249 12.16 -11.89 0.01
CA ILE A 249 12.79 -12.87 0.90
C ILE A 249 12.17 -14.20 0.49
N PRO A 250 12.92 -15.17 -0.07
CA PRO A 250 12.36 -16.44 -0.50
C PRO A 250 11.66 -17.12 0.69
N ARG A 251 10.33 -17.27 0.62
CA ARG A 251 9.53 -18.06 1.54
C ARG A 251 8.86 -19.17 0.74
N SER A 252 8.72 -20.36 1.33
CA SER A 252 7.84 -21.38 0.75
C SER A 252 6.45 -20.76 0.57
N PRO A 253 5.79 -20.95 -0.59
CA PRO A 253 4.50 -20.34 -0.83
C PRO A 253 3.51 -20.80 0.26
N PRO A 254 2.86 -19.87 1.00
CA PRO A 254 1.79 -20.22 1.91
C PRO A 254 0.72 -21.12 1.25
N PRO A 255 -0.05 -21.90 2.03
CA PRO A 255 -1.22 -22.64 1.53
C PRO A 255 -2.18 -21.72 0.76
N TRP A 256 -3.10 -22.24 -0.05
CA TRP A 256 -3.99 -21.38 -0.86
C TRP A 256 -5.04 -20.63 -0.03
N VAL A 257 -5.54 -21.25 1.04
CA VAL A 257 -6.53 -20.68 1.94
C VAL A 257 -6.19 -21.14 3.36
N ASP A 258 -6.12 -20.19 4.30
CA ASP A 258 -6.01 -20.49 5.72
C ASP A 258 -7.38 -20.34 6.41
N LEU A 259 -8.27 -21.32 6.22
CA LEU A 259 -9.58 -21.31 6.87
C LEU A 259 -9.48 -21.36 8.40
N SER A 260 -8.33 -21.77 8.95
CA SER A 260 -8.12 -21.78 10.40
C SER A 260 -8.09 -20.37 11.01
N ALA A 261 -7.78 -19.34 10.20
CA ALA A 261 -7.82 -17.95 10.63
C ALA A 261 -9.24 -17.53 11.07
N PHE A 262 -10.29 -18.05 10.43
CA PHE A 262 -11.69 -17.75 10.81
C PHE A 262 -12.11 -18.38 12.14
N HIS A 263 -11.36 -19.33 12.68
CA HIS A 263 -11.58 -19.83 14.04
C HIS A 263 -10.99 -18.90 15.11
N GLU A 264 -10.07 -18.01 14.73
CA GLU A 264 -9.55 -16.98 15.63
C GLU A 264 -10.57 -15.83 15.75
N ARG A 265 -11.24 -15.73 16.92
CA ARG A 265 -12.26 -14.69 17.17
C ARG A 265 -11.85 -13.26 16.76
N PRO A 266 -10.62 -12.79 17.04
CA PRO A 266 -10.19 -11.45 16.64
C PRO A 266 -10.15 -11.25 15.11
N TYR A 267 -9.73 -12.27 14.35
CA TYR A 267 -9.69 -12.22 12.89
C TYR A 267 -11.11 -12.28 12.32
N LEU A 268 -11.96 -13.20 12.80
CA LEU A 268 -13.36 -13.29 12.37
C LEU A 268 -14.13 -11.97 12.56
N LEU A 269 -13.99 -11.35 13.74
CA LEU A 269 -14.62 -10.05 14.03
C LEU A 269 -14.06 -8.94 13.13
N PHE A 270 -12.75 -8.95 12.86
CA PHE A 270 -12.14 -8.01 11.94
C PHE A 270 -12.63 -8.19 10.49
N SER A 271 -12.75 -9.42 10.00
CA SER A 271 -13.28 -9.72 8.67
C SER A 271 -14.73 -9.27 8.51
N ILE A 272 -15.60 -9.56 9.50
CA ILE A 272 -17.00 -9.10 9.50
C ILE A 272 -17.06 -7.57 9.53
N GLY A 273 -16.27 -6.93 10.41
CA GLY A 273 -16.21 -5.48 10.50
C GLY A 273 -15.71 -4.82 9.21
N SER A 274 -14.66 -5.38 8.61
CA SER A 274 -14.10 -4.91 7.34
C SER A 274 -15.12 -5.01 6.21
N PHE A 275 -15.85 -6.12 6.13
CA PHE A 275 -16.95 -6.29 5.17
C PHE A 275 -18.01 -5.19 5.30
N LEU A 276 -18.51 -4.96 6.53
CA LEU A 276 -19.51 -3.91 6.79
C LEU A 276 -18.99 -2.50 6.48
N ILE A 277 -17.72 -2.23 6.77
CA ILE A 277 -17.09 -0.95 6.46
C ILE A 277 -16.98 -0.76 4.93
N PHE A 278 -16.56 -1.79 4.19
CA PHE A 278 -16.43 -1.71 2.73
C PHE A 278 -17.75 -1.42 2.02
N GLU A 279 -18.85 -2.03 2.48
CA GLU A 279 -20.21 -1.73 2.00
C GLU A 279 -20.58 -0.25 2.21
N GLY A 280 -20.25 0.31 3.38
CA GLY A 280 -20.59 1.70 3.72
C GLY A 280 -19.73 2.76 3.03
N ILE A 281 -18.42 2.51 2.87
CA ILE A 281 -17.47 3.54 2.40
C ILE A 281 -17.83 4.07 1.01
N TYR A 282 -18.09 3.17 0.04
CA TYR A 282 -18.31 3.57 -1.36
C TYR A 282 -19.67 4.20 -1.62
N PHE A 283 -20.66 3.89 -0.79
CA PHE A 283 -22.02 4.40 -0.94
C PHE A 283 -22.04 5.93 -1.02
N ALA A 284 -21.42 6.61 -0.05
CA ALA A 284 -21.31 8.07 -0.07
C ALA A 284 -20.54 8.57 -1.30
N TYR A 285 -19.42 7.94 -1.67
CA TYR A 285 -18.63 8.37 -2.84
C TYR A 285 -19.43 8.34 -4.16
N ILE A 286 -20.30 7.34 -4.32
CA ILE A 286 -21.10 7.15 -5.54
C ILE A 286 -22.31 8.09 -5.54
N TYR A 287 -23.05 8.17 -4.43
CA TYR A 287 -24.37 8.82 -4.40
C TYR A 287 -24.34 10.27 -3.92
N LEU A 288 -23.23 10.77 -3.36
CA LEU A 288 -23.14 12.13 -2.81
C LEU A 288 -23.57 13.21 -3.80
N ARG A 289 -23.15 13.11 -5.06
CA ARG A 289 -23.50 14.12 -6.07
C ARG A 289 -24.99 14.14 -6.36
N GLN A 290 -25.59 12.97 -6.52
CA GLN A 290 -27.02 12.83 -6.78
C GLN A 290 -27.83 13.35 -5.59
N PHE A 291 -27.41 13.03 -4.37
CA PHE A 291 -28.06 13.53 -3.15
C PHE A 291 -27.98 15.06 -3.06
N ALA A 292 -26.79 15.64 -3.24
CA ALA A 292 -26.56 17.08 -3.15
C ALA A 292 -27.37 17.86 -4.20
N GLN A 293 -27.42 17.36 -5.43
CA GLN A 293 -28.20 17.97 -6.52
C GLN A 293 -29.71 17.91 -6.24
N ALA A 294 -30.20 16.81 -5.67
CA ALA A 294 -31.62 16.62 -5.42
C ALA A 294 -32.16 17.39 -4.19
N HIS A 295 -31.31 17.68 -3.19
CA HIS A 295 -31.78 18.18 -1.88
C HIS A 295 -31.15 19.50 -1.42
N THR A 296 -30.10 20.01 -2.07
CA THR A 296 -29.34 21.18 -1.57
C THR A 296 -29.03 22.24 -2.63
N ASP A 297 -29.79 22.26 -3.73
CA ASP A 297 -29.66 23.21 -4.85
C ASP A 297 -28.26 23.28 -5.48
N PHE A 298 -27.51 22.17 -5.46
CA PHE A 298 -26.15 22.12 -5.99
C PHE A 298 -26.12 22.15 -7.52
N THR A 299 -25.24 22.97 -8.08
CA THR A 299 -24.87 22.87 -9.49
C THR A 299 -24.02 21.62 -9.75
N ALA A 300 -23.90 21.20 -11.03
CA ALA A 300 -22.98 20.13 -11.41
C ALA A 300 -21.52 20.45 -11.03
N SER A 301 -21.11 21.71 -11.11
CA SER A 301 -19.79 22.18 -10.68
C SER A 301 -19.59 22.07 -9.16
N ASP A 302 -20.59 22.44 -8.36
CA ASP A 302 -20.48 22.38 -6.90
C ASP A 302 -20.40 20.92 -6.42
N SER A 303 -21.11 20.03 -7.10
CA SER A 303 -21.14 18.59 -6.77
C SER A 303 -19.79 17.91 -7.04
N LEU A 304 -19.05 18.40 -8.04
CA LEU A 304 -17.66 17.99 -8.29
C LEU A 304 -16.74 18.44 -7.17
N LEU A 305 -16.93 19.67 -6.67
CA LEU A 305 -16.12 20.21 -5.57
C LEU A 305 -16.28 19.39 -4.29
N LEU A 306 -17.45 18.82 -4.01
CA LEU A 306 -17.64 17.92 -2.85
C LEU A 306 -16.72 16.70 -2.90
N LEU A 307 -16.60 16.05 -4.07
CA LEU A 307 -15.72 14.89 -4.21
C LEU A 307 -14.24 15.29 -4.12
N ILE A 308 -13.88 16.44 -4.73
CA ILE A 308 -12.52 16.99 -4.64
C ILE A 308 -12.18 17.29 -3.19
N LEU A 309 -13.11 17.89 -2.44
CA LEU A 309 -12.93 18.22 -1.04
C LEU A 309 -12.74 16.97 -0.18
N MET A 310 -13.61 15.95 -0.33
CA MET A 310 -13.49 14.67 0.38
C MET A 310 -12.14 13.99 0.16
N ASN A 311 -11.66 13.96 -1.09
CA ASN A 311 -10.36 13.39 -1.40
C ASN A 311 -9.20 14.29 -0.94
N GLY A 312 -9.36 15.62 -1.04
CA GLY A 312 -8.37 16.60 -0.63
C GLY A 312 -8.06 16.54 0.86
N VAL A 313 -9.10 16.50 1.71
CA VAL A 313 -8.94 16.26 3.15
C VAL A 313 -8.55 14.82 3.46
N GLY A 314 -8.74 13.91 2.50
CA GLY A 314 -8.34 12.52 2.56
C GLY A 314 -6.83 12.30 2.68
N VAL A 315 -6.02 13.17 2.07
CA VAL A 315 -4.55 13.05 2.15
C VAL A 315 -4.02 13.29 3.58
N PRO A 316 -4.28 14.44 4.23
CA PRO A 316 -3.78 14.68 5.58
C PRO A 316 -4.39 13.73 6.62
N SER A 317 -5.66 13.33 6.46
CA SER A 317 -6.31 12.38 7.38
C SER A 317 -5.68 10.98 7.36
N ARG A 318 -5.33 10.46 6.18
CA ARG A 318 -4.59 9.19 6.05
C ARG A 318 -3.22 9.24 6.74
N ILE A 319 -2.48 10.34 6.55
CA ILE A 319 -1.16 10.52 7.16
C ILE A 319 -1.29 10.65 8.68
N ALA A 320 -2.25 11.44 9.17
CA ALA A 320 -2.49 11.63 10.59
C ALA A 320 -2.89 10.33 11.29
N SER A 321 -3.83 9.56 10.71
CA SER A 321 -4.23 8.27 11.28
C SER A 321 -3.10 7.25 11.26
N ALA A 322 -2.25 7.24 10.23
CA ALA A 322 -1.08 6.39 10.18
C ALA A 322 -0.06 6.74 11.27
N PHE A 323 0.20 8.03 11.48
CA PHE A 323 1.07 8.49 12.55
C PHE A 323 0.55 8.07 13.93
N VAL A 324 -0.76 8.22 14.17
CA VAL A 324 -1.42 7.78 15.41
C VAL A 324 -1.32 6.25 15.59
N ALA A 325 -1.51 5.49 14.51
CA ALA A 325 -1.40 4.04 14.53
C ALA A 325 0.02 3.56 14.83
N ASP A 326 1.04 4.10 14.15
CA ASP A 326 2.44 3.71 14.35
C ASP A 326 2.95 4.11 15.73
N ARG A 327 2.51 5.26 16.28
CA ARG A 327 3.09 5.82 17.52
C ARG A 327 2.41 5.37 18.82
N TRP A 328 1.09 5.16 18.80
CA TRP A 328 0.30 5.03 20.04
C TRP A 328 -0.67 3.85 20.08
N LEU A 329 -1.52 3.69 19.06
CA LEU A 329 -2.69 2.81 19.16
C LEU A 329 -2.52 1.45 18.48
N GLY A 330 -1.63 1.35 17.49
CA GLY A 330 -1.56 0.20 16.59
C GLY A 330 -2.70 0.20 15.56
N ALA A 331 -2.48 -0.44 14.40
CA ALA A 331 -3.39 -0.37 13.25
C ALA A 331 -4.84 -0.82 13.55
N VAL A 332 -5.02 -1.95 14.26
CA VAL A 332 -6.35 -2.50 14.54
C VAL A 332 -7.19 -1.58 15.44
N ARG A 333 -6.59 -1.03 16.51
CA ARG A 333 -7.32 -0.13 17.43
C ARG A 333 -7.65 1.19 16.73
N THR A 334 -6.70 1.76 15.99
CA THR A 334 -6.95 2.98 15.20
C THR A 334 -8.10 2.76 14.23
N CYS A 335 -8.13 1.63 13.51
CA CYS A 335 -9.22 1.27 12.60
C CYS A 335 -10.59 1.30 13.30
N ILE A 336 -10.73 0.70 14.48
CA ILE A 336 -12.00 0.71 15.24
C ILE A 336 -12.40 2.15 15.62
N PHE A 337 -11.46 2.94 16.13
CA PHE A 337 -11.74 4.31 16.58
C PHE A 337 -12.14 5.28 15.48
N VAL A 338 -11.70 5.05 14.23
CA VAL A 338 -12.07 5.91 13.09
C VAL A 338 -13.33 5.41 12.37
N SER A 339 -13.56 4.09 12.34
CA SER A 339 -14.69 3.50 11.62
C SER A 339 -16.04 3.74 12.31
N ILE A 340 -16.09 3.74 13.65
CA ILE A 340 -17.34 4.00 14.38
C ILE A 340 -17.86 5.41 14.11
N PRO A 341 -17.08 6.49 14.30
CA PRO A 341 -17.51 7.84 13.93
C PRO A 341 -17.85 7.98 12.44
N CYS A 342 -17.13 7.29 11.54
CA CYS A 342 -17.44 7.28 10.12
C CYS A 342 -18.85 6.73 9.84
N GLY A 343 -19.23 5.63 10.48
CA GLY A 343 -20.57 5.03 10.38
C GLY A 343 -21.68 5.90 10.98
N VAL A 344 -21.38 6.73 11.98
CA VAL A 344 -22.34 7.73 12.47
C VAL A 344 -22.44 8.91 11.50
N ALA A 345 -21.30 9.38 10.99
CA ALA A 345 -21.24 10.53 10.09
C ALA A 345 -22.00 10.29 8.78
N ILE A 346 -22.00 9.06 8.24
CA ILE A 346 -22.76 8.75 7.03
C ILE A 346 -24.27 8.95 7.22
N LEU A 347 -24.83 8.60 8.38
CA LEU A 347 -26.24 8.82 8.69
C LEU A 347 -26.58 10.32 8.80
N GLY A 348 -25.60 11.13 9.20
CA GLY A 348 -25.75 12.58 9.37
C GLY A 348 -26.13 13.32 8.09
N TRP A 349 -25.88 12.76 6.90
CA TRP A 349 -26.22 13.42 5.63
C TRP A 349 -27.74 13.60 5.41
N ILE A 350 -28.59 12.81 6.10
CA ILE A 350 -30.05 12.84 5.96
C ILE A 350 -30.59 14.20 6.44
N GLY A 351 -29.95 14.79 7.46
CA GLY A 351 -30.34 16.07 8.04
C GLY A 351 -29.73 17.29 7.34
N VAL A 352 -29.02 17.10 6.24
CA VAL A 352 -28.36 18.21 5.52
C VAL A 352 -29.26 18.73 4.41
N HIS A 353 -29.79 19.94 4.61
CA HIS A 353 -30.69 20.60 3.66
C HIS A 353 -30.16 21.92 3.10
N THR A 354 -28.90 22.26 3.39
CA THR A 354 -28.30 23.55 2.97
C THR A 354 -27.02 23.34 2.17
N HIS A 355 -26.74 24.28 1.27
CA HIS A 355 -25.56 24.24 0.41
C HIS A 355 -24.25 24.17 1.21
N VAL A 356 -24.10 25.07 2.19
CA VAL A 356 -22.95 25.11 3.11
C VAL A 356 -22.88 23.87 4.00
N GLY A 357 -24.02 23.37 4.47
CA GLY A 357 -24.08 22.16 5.30
C GLY A 357 -23.50 20.94 4.58
N MET A 358 -23.71 20.83 3.27
CA MET A 358 -23.18 19.74 2.46
C MET A 358 -21.65 19.79 2.36
N PHE A 359 -21.05 20.97 2.22
CA PHE A 359 -19.59 21.13 2.24
C PHE A 359 -18.98 20.78 3.60
N ILE A 360 -19.62 21.19 4.70
CA ILE A 360 -19.18 20.85 6.06
C ILE A 360 -19.25 19.34 6.26
N TRP A 361 -20.38 18.72 5.91
CA TRP A 361 -20.56 17.27 6.02
C TRP A 361 -19.53 16.53 5.17
N ALA A 362 -19.34 16.91 3.91
CA ALA A 362 -18.37 16.27 3.02
C ALA A 362 -16.94 16.39 3.55
N THR A 363 -16.59 17.51 4.21
CA THR A 363 -15.29 17.69 4.86
C THR A 363 -15.12 16.70 6.02
N VAL A 364 -16.08 16.66 6.94
CA VAL A 364 -16.01 15.80 8.14
C VAL A 364 -16.05 14.33 7.77
N TYR A 365 -17.01 13.94 6.92
CA TYR A 365 -17.13 12.58 6.43
C TYR A 365 -15.89 12.18 5.62
N GLY A 366 -15.38 13.08 4.76
CA GLY A 366 -14.12 12.90 4.03
C GLY A 366 -12.94 12.58 4.95
N LEU A 367 -12.76 13.32 6.04
CA LEU A 367 -11.69 13.04 7.02
C LEU A 367 -11.83 11.63 7.62
N LEU A 368 -13.04 11.24 8.03
CA LEU A 368 -13.29 9.98 8.72
C LEU A 368 -13.19 8.77 7.77
N VAL A 369 -13.80 8.87 6.59
CA VAL A 369 -13.85 7.77 5.62
C VAL A 369 -12.48 7.44 5.06
N ASN A 370 -11.64 8.46 4.80
CA ASN A 370 -10.28 8.25 4.31
C ASN A 370 -9.37 7.65 5.38
N CYS A 371 -9.54 8.04 6.66
CA CYS A 371 -8.89 7.36 7.79
C CYS A 371 -9.30 5.88 7.85
N ALA A 372 -10.60 5.59 7.86
CA ALA A 372 -11.10 4.21 7.94
C ALA A 372 -10.55 3.35 6.79
N GLN A 373 -10.56 3.88 5.56
CA GLN A 373 -10.08 3.18 4.38
C GLN A 373 -8.57 2.87 4.43
N SER A 374 -7.71 3.79 4.89
CA SER A 374 -6.26 3.52 4.92
C SER A 374 -5.85 2.58 6.04
N GLN A 375 -6.61 2.52 7.14
CA GLN A 375 -6.30 1.62 8.26
C GLN A 375 -6.69 0.17 7.99
N LEU A 376 -7.60 -0.12 7.06
CA LEU A 376 -8.03 -1.49 6.74
C LEU A 376 -6.87 -2.38 6.24
N PRO A 377 -6.10 -2.01 5.20
CA PRO A 377 -4.96 -2.82 4.76
C PRO A 377 -3.87 -2.94 5.84
N ALA A 378 -3.65 -1.87 6.61
CA ALA A 378 -2.68 -1.85 7.70
C ALA A 378 -3.08 -2.76 8.88
N ALA A 379 -4.38 -2.82 9.19
CA ALA A 379 -4.92 -3.73 10.20
C ALA A 379 -4.90 -5.18 9.70
N ASN A 380 -5.18 -5.44 8.42
CA ASN A 380 -5.07 -6.80 7.87
C ASN A 380 -3.62 -7.31 7.91
N ALA A 381 -2.68 -6.43 7.58
CA ALA A 381 -1.24 -6.67 7.68
C ALA A 381 -0.78 -7.14 9.08
N TYR A 382 -1.41 -6.64 10.16
CA TYR A 382 -1.13 -7.04 11.54
C TYR A 382 -1.54 -8.49 11.84
N PHE A 383 -2.65 -8.98 11.26
CA PHE A 383 -3.06 -10.38 11.43
C PHE A 383 -2.13 -11.33 10.68
N GLY A 384 -1.60 -10.91 9.53
CA GLY A 384 -0.58 -11.66 8.80
C GLY A 384 0.78 -11.72 9.53
N SER A 385 1.16 -10.68 10.27
CA SER A 385 2.47 -10.66 10.95
C SER A 385 2.56 -11.55 12.19
N LYS A 386 1.43 -12.04 12.72
CA LYS A 386 1.42 -12.98 13.86
C LYS A 386 1.92 -14.38 13.51
N ASP A 387 1.78 -14.78 12.24
CA ASP A 387 2.21 -16.08 11.74
C ASP A 387 2.94 -15.88 10.40
N PRO A 388 4.27 -15.63 10.41
CA PRO A 388 5.04 -15.24 9.22
C PRO A 388 4.96 -16.22 8.05
N GLU A 389 4.73 -17.51 8.35
CA GLU A 389 4.54 -18.57 7.35
C GLU A 389 3.18 -18.50 6.65
N LYS A 390 2.17 -17.92 7.31
CA LYS A 390 0.80 -17.73 6.79
C LYS A 390 0.48 -16.26 6.48
N SER A 391 1.48 -15.39 6.54
CA SER A 391 1.30 -13.95 6.38
C SER A 391 0.76 -13.58 5.00
N GLY A 392 1.17 -14.28 3.93
CA GLY A 392 0.67 -14.03 2.59
C GLY A 392 -0.80 -14.42 2.47
N THR A 393 -1.16 -15.62 2.93
CA THR A 393 -2.54 -16.10 2.93
C THR A 393 -3.49 -15.20 3.70
N ARG A 394 -3.10 -14.81 4.91
CA ARG A 394 -3.95 -13.99 5.80
C ARG A 394 -4.08 -12.53 5.34
N GLN A 395 -3.14 -12.03 4.53
CA GLN A 395 -3.22 -10.70 3.94
C GLN A 395 -4.05 -10.66 2.66
N ASP A 396 -4.08 -11.78 1.93
CA ASP A 396 -4.81 -11.94 0.67
C ASP A 396 -6.26 -12.45 0.86
N SER A 397 -6.56 -13.11 1.99
CA SER A 397 -7.90 -13.57 2.40
C SER A 397 -8.68 -12.52 3.17
#